data_AF-A0A9E3M670-F1
#
_entry.id   AF-A0A9E3M670-F1
#
_cell.length_a   1.000
_cell.length_b   1.000
_cell.length_c   1.000
_cell.angle_alpha   90.00
_cell.angle_beta   90.00
_cell.angle_gamma   90.00
#
_symmetry.space_group_name_H-M   'P 1'
#
loop_
_entity.id
_entity.type
_entity.pdbx_description
1 polymer ?
#
loop_
_entity_poly.entity_id
_entity_poly.type
_entity_poly.pdbx_seq_one_letter_code
_entity_poly.pdbx_strand_id
1 'polypeptide(L)'
;MSRAIDIAWAAGLFEGEGNLYLQKTRPGPPQPQMSLSMTDPDVVQRFRDIVNCGNIRIHEDQKHPHFKRQYRWRLCSWERVSEVVDLFKPYLGERRLEHVKVFEAARDEPRYGHRPKMKCKRGHPMTEANTLIVNQANNNGVHRKCRQCGRERKKEEYWRKKEAVHGP
;
A
#
# COMPACT_ATOMS: atom_id res chain seq x y z
N MET A 1 11.95 -11.69 -26.22
CA MET A 1 10.98 -12.78 -25.94
C MET A 1 9.58 -12.18 -25.97
N SER A 2 8.53 -12.97 -26.19
CA SER A 2 7.17 -12.43 -26.12
C SER A 2 6.84 -12.09 -24.66
N ARG A 3 6.08 -11.01 -24.45
CA ARG A 3 5.66 -10.56 -23.11
C ARG A 3 5.00 -11.68 -22.30
N ALA A 4 4.25 -12.57 -22.97
CA ALA A 4 3.59 -13.71 -22.35
C ALA A 4 4.59 -14.76 -21.82
N ILE A 5 5.66 -15.07 -22.56
CA ILE A 5 6.71 -16.00 -22.11
C ILE A 5 7.42 -15.45 -20.87
N ASP A 6 7.72 -14.15 -20.85
CA ASP A 6 8.35 -13.51 -19.69
C ASP A 6 7.44 -13.58 -18.46
N ILE A 7 6.14 -13.33 -18.63
CA ILE A 7 5.16 -13.46 -17.52
C ILE A 7 5.08 -14.90 -17.03
N ALA A 8 5.00 -15.88 -17.93
CA ALA A 8 4.96 -17.30 -17.57
C ALA A 8 6.22 -17.72 -16.80
N TRP A 9 7.40 -17.26 -17.23
CA TRP A 9 8.67 -17.47 -16.53
C TRP A 9 8.64 -16.88 -15.12
N ALA A 10 8.19 -15.63 -14.97
CA ALA A 10 8.11 -14.98 -13.66
C ALA A 10 7.08 -15.66 -12.75
N ALA A 11 5.92 -16.07 -13.29
CA ALA A 11 4.91 -16.78 -12.53
C ALA A 11 5.42 -18.14 -12.04
N GLY A 12 6.12 -18.91 -12.89
CA GLY A 12 6.73 -20.17 -12.50
C GLY A 12 7.80 -20.01 -11.41
N LEU A 13 8.65 -18.99 -11.53
CA LEU A 13 9.62 -18.66 -10.48
C LEU A 13 8.92 -18.30 -9.15
N PHE A 14 7.84 -17.52 -9.21
CA PHE A 14 7.05 -17.17 -8.04
C PHE A 14 6.30 -18.36 -7.43
N GLU A 15 5.87 -19.35 -8.23
CA GLU A 15 5.23 -20.56 -7.75
C GLU A 15 6.18 -21.38 -6.84
N GLY A 16 7.47 -21.46 -7.20
CA GLY A 16 8.49 -22.16 -6.41
C GLY A 16 9.01 -21.36 -5.22
N GLU A 17 9.42 -20.11 -5.44
CA GLU A 17 10.21 -19.31 -4.46
C GLU A 17 9.41 -18.17 -3.82
N GLY A 18 8.22 -17.88 -4.35
CA GLY A 18 7.41 -16.74 -3.97
C GLY A 18 6.45 -17.03 -2.82
N ASN A 19 6.13 -15.97 -2.09
CA ASN A 19 5.12 -15.97 -1.04
C ASN A 19 4.10 -14.85 -1.25
N LEU A 20 2.82 -15.16 -1.03
CA LEU A 20 1.68 -14.23 -1.01
C LEU A 20 0.95 -14.42 0.31
N TYR A 21 0.86 -13.35 1.11
CA TYR A 21 0.18 -13.41 2.41
C TYR A 21 -0.36 -12.05 2.86
N LEU A 22 -1.20 -12.09 3.89
CA LEU A 22 -1.73 -10.91 4.56
C LEU A 22 -0.94 -10.66 5.85
N GLN A 23 -0.15 -9.60 5.87
CA GLN A 23 0.56 -9.17 7.05
C GLN A 23 -0.41 -8.48 8.01
N LYS A 24 -0.60 -9.06 9.21
CA LYS A 24 -1.33 -8.39 10.31
C LYS A 24 -0.53 -7.16 10.76
N THR A 25 -1.11 -5.98 10.63
CA THR A 25 -0.53 -4.76 11.18
C THR A 25 -1.15 -4.46 12.55
N ARG A 26 -0.35 -4.11 13.56
CA ARG A 26 -0.84 -3.69 14.88
C ARG A 26 -0.59 -2.19 15.07
N PRO A 27 -1.61 -1.34 15.32
CA PRO A 27 -3.05 -1.52 15.09
C PRO A 27 -3.42 -1.10 13.65
N GLY A 28 -3.90 -2.03 12.82
CA GLY A 28 -4.37 -1.70 11.46
C GLY A 28 -4.97 -2.89 10.69
N PRO A 29 -5.61 -2.62 9.55
CA PRO A 29 -6.11 -3.68 8.67
C PRO A 29 -4.94 -4.54 8.15
N PRO A 30 -5.19 -5.81 7.81
CA PRO A 30 -4.20 -6.63 7.15
C PRO A 30 -3.71 -5.94 5.87
N GLN A 31 -2.39 -5.97 5.67
CA GLN A 31 -1.75 -5.44 4.47
C GLN A 31 -1.29 -6.60 3.60
N PRO A 32 -1.46 -6.51 2.28
CA PRO A 32 -1.04 -7.55 1.38
C PRO A 32 0.48 -7.53 1.30
N GLN A 33 1.08 -8.68 1.11
CA GLN A 33 2.49 -8.77 0.77
C GLN A 33 2.73 -9.90 -0.21
N MET A 34 3.38 -9.56 -1.31
CA MET A 34 4.11 -10.50 -2.13
C MET A 34 5.59 -10.33 -1.90
N SER A 35 6.32 -11.44 -1.87
CA SER A 35 7.77 -11.41 -1.82
C SER A 35 8.39 -12.63 -2.49
N LEU A 36 9.59 -12.45 -3.00
CA LEU A 36 10.44 -13.49 -3.56
C LEU A 36 11.87 -13.20 -3.09
N SER A 37 12.57 -14.20 -2.55
CA SER A 37 13.93 -14.03 -2.03
C SER A 37 14.85 -15.10 -2.61
N MET A 38 15.99 -14.70 -3.16
CA MET A 38 17.00 -15.62 -3.70
C MET A 38 18.41 -15.09 -3.43
N THR A 39 19.44 -15.90 -3.62
CA THR A 39 20.85 -15.46 -3.54
C THR A 39 21.36 -14.86 -4.84
N ASP A 40 20.66 -15.09 -5.96
CA ASP A 40 21.06 -14.67 -7.32
C ASP A 40 20.41 -13.31 -7.68
N PRO A 41 21.17 -12.20 -7.68
CA PRO A 41 20.62 -10.86 -7.85
C PRO A 41 20.02 -10.59 -9.23
N ASP A 42 20.63 -11.15 -10.27
CA ASP A 42 20.23 -11.00 -11.67
C ASP A 42 18.85 -11.63 -11.92
N VAL A 43 18.58 -12.79 -11.32
CA VAL A 43 17.28 -13.46 -11.38
C VAL A 43 16.19 -12.61 -10.73
N VAL A 44 16.46 -12.07 -9.54
CA VAL A 44 15.50 -11.21 -8.81
C VAL A 44 15.28 -9.89 -9.55
N GLN A 45 16.33 -9.32 -10.15
CA GLN A 45 16.24 -8.11 -10.98
C GLN A 45 15.38 -8.37 -12.22
N ARG A 46 15.63 -9.47 -12.96
CA ARG A 46 14.82 -9.87 -14.11
C ARG A 46 13.36 -10.07 -13.72
N PHE A 47 13.08 -10.76 -12.61
CA PHE A 47 11.73 -10.92 -12.09
C PHE A 47 11.06 -9.55 -11.86
N ARG A 48 11.73 -8.64 -11.15
CA ARG A 48 11.24 -7.28 -10.86
C ARG A 48 10.94 -6.50 -12.14
N ASP A 49 11.79 -6.61 -13.15
CA ASP A 49 11.63 -5.90 -14.42
C ASP A 49 10.47 -6.45 -15.25
N ILE A 50 10.23 -7.77 -15.21
CA ILE A 50 9.07 -8.41 -15.85
C ILE A 50 7.76 -7.99 -15.17
N VAL A 51 7.68 -7.96 -13.84
CA VAL A 51 6.47 -7.54 -13.12
C VAL A 51 6.31 -6.01 -13.05
N ASN A 52 7.38 -5.27 -13.36
CA ASN A 52 7.43 -3.81 -13.44
C ASN A 52 6.89 -3.07 -12.19
N CYS A 53 7.13 -3.64 -11.01
CA CYS A 53 6.73 -3.07 -9.73
C CYS A 53 7.49 -3.72 -8.57
N GLY A 54 7.31 -3.18 -7.36
CA GLY A 54 7.97 -3.68 -6.15
C GLY A 54 9.41 -3.21 -6.00
N ASN A 55 9.98 -3.46 -4.83
CA ASN A 55 11.33 -3.03 -4.46
C ASN A 55 12.20 -4.24 -4.11
N ILE A 56 13.45 -4.22 -4.56
CA ILE A 56 14.46 -5.19 -4.16
C ILE A 56 15.21 -4.63 -2.96
N ARG A 57 15.34 -5.44 -1.91
CA ARG A 57 16.14 -5.15 -0.73
C ARG A 57 17.18 -6.24 -0.56
N ILE A 58 18.37 -5.84 -0.14
CA ILE A 58 19.40 -6.77 0.29
C ILE A 58 19.10 -7.17 1.73
N HIS A 59 19.14 -8.46 2.01
CA HIS A 59 18.98 -9.03 3.33
C HIS A 59 20.25 -9.80 3.71
N GLU A 60 20.93 -9.29 4.73
CA GLU A 60 22.14 -9.89 5.31
C GLU A 60 21.81 -10.32 6.73
N ASP A 61 22.13 -11.56 7.10
CA ASP A 61 21.97 -12.03 8.46
C ASP A 61 23.15 -11.51 9.31
N GLN A 62 22.88 -10.48 10.11
CA GLN A 62 23.88 -9.87 10.99
C GLN A 62 24.32 -10.80 12.12
N LYS A 63 23.51 -11.80 12.49
CA LYS A 63 23.82 -12.77 13.55
C LYS A 63 24.61 -13.97 13.00
N HIS A 64 24.39 -14.31 11.73
CA HIS A 64 25.04 -15.43 11.06
C HIS A 64 25.73 -14.96 9.77
N PRO A 65 26.91 -14.30 9.88
CA PRO A 65 27.58 -13.68 8.73
C PRO A 65 28.07 -14.67 7.67
N HIS A 66 28.10 -15.97 7.98
CA HIS A 66 28.42 -17.02 7.01
C HIS A 66 27.24 -17.39 6.10
N PHE A 67 26.02 -16.91 6.41
CA PHE A 67 24.88 -17.09 5.51
C PHE A 67 25.03 -16.21 4.28
N LYS A 68 24.67 -16.80 3.14
CA LYS A 68 24.69 -16.07 1.87
C LYS A 68 23.72 -14.89 1.95
N ARG A 69 24.20 -13.74 1.47
CA ARG A 69 23.38 -12.56 1.22
C ARG A 69 22.20 -12.92 0.32
N GLN A 70 21.00 -12.47 0.69
CA GLN A 70 19.79 -12.67 -0.09
C GLN A 70 19.30 -11.35 -0.70
N TYR A 71 18.76 -11.43 -1.91
CA TYR A 71 18.07 -10.36 -2.60
C TYR A 71 16.58 -10.65 -2.53
N ARG A 72 15.84 -9.77 -1.86
CA ARG A 72 14.41 -9.91 -1.62
C ARG A 72 13.63 -8.86 -2.39
N TRP A 73 12.88 -9.30 -3.40
CA TRP A 73 11.82 -8.49 -3.98
C TRP A 73 10.60 -8.48 -3.04
N ARG A 74 9.98 -7.31 -2.86
CA ARG A 74 8.79 -7.12 -2.01
C ARG A 74 7.82 -6.11 -2.62
N LEU A 75 6.53 -6.43 -2.52
CA LEU A 75 5.41 -5.58 -2.94
C LEU A 75 4.29 -5.63 -1.90
N CYS A 76 3.78 -4.46 -1.48
CA CYS A 76 2.78 -4.37 -0.40
C CYS A 76 1.54 -3.51 -0.71
N SER A 77 1.39 -2.99 -1.94
CA SER A 77 0.20 -2.22 -2.31
C SER A 77 -0.90 -3.15 -2.77
N TRP A 78 -2.11 -3.03 -2.23
CA TRP A 78 -3.28 -3.82 -2.65
C TRP A 78 -3.52 -3.78 -4.16
N GLU A 79 -3.47 -2.58 -4.74
CA GLU A 79 -3.67 -2.37 -6.17
C GLU A 79 -2.61 -3.12 -6.99
N ARG A 80 -1.33 -2.87 -6.70
CA ARG A 80 -0.21 -3.46 -7.44
C ARG A 80 -0.07 -4.97 -7.20
N VAL A 81 -0.35 -5.46 -5.99
CA VAL A 81 -0.37 -6.90 -5.70
C VAL A 81 -1.46 -7.57 -6.53
N SER A 82 -2.65 -6.96 -6.62
CA SER A 82 -3.74 -7.52 -7.43
C SER A 82 -3.37 -7.57 -8.91
N GLU A 83 -2.75 -6.53 -9.46
CA GLU A 83 -2.23 -6.53 -10.84
C GLU A 83 -1.28 -7.71 -11.10
N VAL A 84 -0.31 -7.95 -10.21
CA VAL A 84 0.65 -9.04 -10.37
C VAL A 84 -0.01 -10.41 -10.22
N VAL A 85 -0.93 -10.55 -9.27
CA VAL A 85 -1.72 -11.78 -9.09
C VAL A 85 -2.52 -12.09 -10.35
N ASP A 86 -3.20 -11.10 -10.94
CA ASP A 86 -3.97 -11.27 -12.18
C ASP A 86 -3.10 -11.69 -13.37
N LEU A 87 -1.88 -11.13 -13.47
CA LEU A 87 -0.90 -11.54 -14.48
C LEU A 87 -0.44 -13.00 -14.31
N PHE A 88 -0.33 -13.46 -13.06
CA PHE A 88 0.21 -14.78 -12.75
C PHE A 88 -0.83 -15.89 -12.76
N LYS A 89 -2.09 -15.60 -12.41
CA LYS A 89 -3.20 -16.57 -12.31
C LYS A 89 -3.22 -17.65 -13.41
N PRO A 90 -3.05 -17.34 -14.71
CA PRO A 90 -3.10 -18.36 -15.76
C PRO A 90 -2.01 -19.44 -15.67
N TYR A 91 -0.96 -19.19 -14.88
CA TYR A 91 0.25 -20.02 -14.80
C TYR A 91 0.48 -20.61 -13.39
N LEU A 92 -0.39 -20.31 -12.40
CA LEU A 92 -0.23 -20.78 -11.03
C LEU A 92 -0.84 -22.17 -10.84
N GLY A 93 -0.28 -22.94 -9.91
CA GLY A 93 -0.82 -24.24 -9.52
C GLY A 93 -2.08 -24.13 -8.66
N GLU A 94 -2.87 -25.20 -8.62
CA GLU A 94 -4.16 -25.26 -7.89
C GLU A 94 -4.04 -24.80 -6.43
N ARG A 95 -3.03 -25.29 -5.70
CA ARG A 95 -2.77 -24.90 -4.30
C ARG A 95 -2.64 -23.39 -4.13
N ARG A 96 -1.92 -22.72 -5.04
CA ARG A 96 -1.69 -21.27 -4.96
C ARG A 96 -2.90 -20.48 -5.43
N LEU A 97 -3.67 -21.00 -6.40
CA LEU A 97 -4.95 -20.44 -6.79
C LEU A 97 -5.94 -20.42 -5.61
N GLU A 98 -5.97 -21.45 -4.76
CA GLU A 98 -6.81 -21.40 -3.54
C GLU A 98 -6.37 -20.31 -2.55
N HIS A 99 -5.06 -20.11 -2.38
CA HIS A 99 -4.57 -18.99 -1.58
C HIS A 99 -4.92 -17.62 -2.18
N VAL A 100 -4.93 -17.51 -3.51
CA VAL A 100 -5.36 -16.29 -4.22
C VAL A 100 -6.83 -16.01 -3.93
N LYS A 101 -7.72 -17.01 -3.93
CA LYS A 101 -9.15 -16.79 -3.59
C LYS A 101 -9.33 -16.23 -2.18
N VAL A 102 -8.60 -16.78 -1.20
CA VAL A 102 -8.62 -16.28 0.19
C VAL A 102 -8.09 -14.84 0.26
N PHE A 103 -7.01 -14.56 -0.48
CA PHE A 103 -6.43 -13.22 -0.57
C PHE A 103 -7.42 -12.20 -1.16
N GLU A 104 -8.11 -12.56 -2.23
CA GLU A 104 -9.09 -11.71 -2.90
C GLU A 104 -10.31 -11.44 -2.01
N ALA A 105 -10.83 -12.46 -1.32
CA ALA A 105 -11.91 -12.28 -0.35
C ALA A 105 -11.54 -11.26 0.74
N ALA A 106 -10.30 -11.27 1.22
CA ALA A 106 -9.83 -10.32 2.23
C ALA A 106 -9.58 -8.89 1.70
N ARG A 107 -9.44 -8.71 0.38
CA ARG A 107 -9.30 -7.38 -0.24
C ARG A 107 -10.58 -6.55 -0.05
N ASP A 108 -11.71 -7.22 -0.17
CA ASP A 108 -13.05 -6.62 -0.14
C ASP A 108 -13.58 -6.42 1.29
N GLU A 109 -12.87 -6.95 2.30
CA GLU A 109 -13.25 -6.74 3.69
C GLU A 109 -13.07 -5.27 4.13
N PRO A 110 -14.00 -4.72 4.93
CA PRO A 110 -13.89 -3.37 5.48
C PRO A 110 -12.60 -3.24 6.29
N ARG A 111 -11.72 -2.32 5.88
CA ARG A 111 -10.43 -2.07 6.53
C ARG A 111 -10.63 -1.54 7.96
N TYR A 112 -10.69 -2.45 8.93
CA TYR A 112 -10.84 -2.15 10.35
C TYR A 112 -9.57 -1.43 10.85
N GLY A 113 -9.64 -0.12 11.00
CA GLY A 113 -8.50 0.68 11.47
C GLY A 113 -8.61 2.17 11.20
N HIS A 114 -9.39 2.58 10.21
CA HIS A 114 -9.73 3.98 10.03
C HIS A 114 -11.12 4.28 10.61
N ARG A 115 -11.33 4.05 11.92
CA ARG A 115 -12.55 4.56 12.57
C ARG A 115 -12.66 6.05 12.22
N PRO A 116 -13.80 6.50 11.68
CA PRO A 116 -14.04 7.90 11.48
C PRO A 116 -13.77 8.63 12.81
N LYS A 117 -12.80 9.55 12.85
CA LYS A 117 -12.66 10.38 14.04
C LYS A 117 -13.98 11.13 14.19
N MET A 118 -14.71 10.85 15.27
CA MET A 118 -16.01 11.48 15.55
C MET A 118 -15.85 12.97 15.89
N LYS A 119 -14.62 13.39 16.24
CA LYS A 119 -14.24 14.77 16.51
C LYS A 119 -12.97 15.15 15.75
N CYS A 120 -12.87 16.39 15.32
CA CYS A 120 -11.65 16.93 14.73
C CYS A 120 -10.60 17.21 15.84
N LYS A 121 -9.38 17.62 15.46
CA LYS A 121 -8.31 17.95 16.43
C LYS A 121 -8.68 19.10 17.39
N ARG A 122 -9.57 20.01 16.97
CA ARG A 122 -10.11 21.12 17.80
C ARG A 122 -11.38 20.72 18.57
N GLY A 123 -11.79 19.45 18.53
CA GLY A 123 -12.96 18.94 19.26
C GLY A 123 -14.30 19.02 18.53
N HIS A 124 -14.38 19.64 17.35
CA HIS A 124 -15.63 19.77 16.59
C HIS A 124 -16.15 18.42 16.10
N PRO A 125 -17.47 18.16 16.15
CA PRO A 125 -18.05 16.90 15.69
C PRO A 125 -17.86 16.74 14.18
N MET A 126 -17.39 15.58 13.74
CA MET A 126 -17.17 15.23 12.33
C MET A 126 -18.42 14.56 11.76
N THR A 127 -19.52 15.31 11.72
CA THR A 127 -20.75 14.92 11.01
C THR A 127 -20.57 15.08 9.51
N GLU A 128 -21.48 14.54 8.71
CA GLU A 128 -21.52 14.77 7.26
C GLU A 128 -21.55 16.28 6.93
N ALA A 129 -22.38 17.05 7.64
CA ALA A 129 -22.48 18.49 7.48
C ALA A 129 -21.20 19.26 7.86
N ASN A 130 -20.34 18.72 8.76
CA ASN A 130 -19.12 19.38 9.22
C ASN A 130 -17.83 18.75 8.64
N THR A 131 -17.97 17.77 7.75
CA THR A 131 -16.86 17.06 7.11
C THR A 131 -16.76 17.47 5.64
N LEU A 132 -15.54 17.75 5.19
CA LEU A 132 -15.22 17.94 3.78
C LEU A 132 -14.24 16.85 3.37
N ILE A 133 -14.62 16.03 2.39
CA ILE A 133 -13.77 15.01 1.80
C ILE A 133 -12.92 15.67 0.71
N VAL A 134 -11.60 15.52 0.80
CA VAL A 134 -10.62 16.14 -0.10
C VAL A 134 -9.70 15.07 -0.66
N ASN A 135 -9.66 14.96 -1.99
CA ASN A 135 -8.75 14.07 -2.69
C ASN A 135 -7.38 14.75 -2.81
N GLN A 136 -6.31 14.07 -2.42
CA GLN A 136 -4.95 14.52 -2.71
C GLN A 136 -4.54 14.07 -4.11
N ALA A 137 -4.18 15.05 -4.96
CA ALA A 137 -3.76 14.81 -6.35
C ALA A 137 -2.52 13.90 -6.48
N ASN A 138 -1.69 13.79 -5.44
CA ASN A 138 -0.35 13.21 -5.56
C ASN A 138 -0.21 11.80 -4.96
N ASN A 139 -1.26 11.26 -4.31
CA ASN A 139 -1.16 9.97 -3.60
C ASN A 139 -2.47 9.17 -3.56
N ASN A 140 -3.47 9.52 -4.40
CA ASN A 140 -4.84 8.96 -4.37
C ASN A 140 -5.44 8.86 -2.95
N GLY A 141 -5.00 9.73 -2.05
CA GLY A 141 -5.35 9.70 -0.64
C GLY A 141 -6.59 10.55 -0.40
N VAL A 142 -7.60 9.96 0.24
CA VAL A 142 -8.80 10.69 0.67
C VAL A 142 -8.58 11.23 2.08
N HIS A 143 -8.62 12.56 2.24
CA HIS A 143 -8.47 13.24 3.52
C HIS A 143 -9.75 13.95 3.93
N ARG A 144 -10.04 13.97 5.23
CA ARG A 144 -11.19 14.69 5.78
C ARG A 144 -10.75 15.99 6.45
N LYS A 145 -11.35 17.10 6.04
CA LYS A 145 -11.19 18.43 6.67
C LYS A 145 -12.45 18.78 7.47
N CYS A 146 -12.28 19.41 8.63
CA CYS A 146 -13.39 19.95 9.41
C CYS A 146 -13.79 21.32 8.85
N ARG A 147 -15.06 21.47 8.46
CA ARG A 147 -15.58 22.73 7.88
C ARG A 147 -15.60 23.84 8.92
N GLN A 148 -15.96 23.55 10.17
CA GLN A 148 -15.93 24.52 11.27
C GLN A 148 -14.53 25.09 11.51
N CYS A 149 -13.49 24.23 11.56
CA CYS A 149 -12.11 24.71 11.65
C CYS A 149 -11.75 25.62 10.46
N GLY A 150 -12.25 25.30 9.26
CA GLY A 150 -12.05 26.12 8.07
C GLY A 150 -12.72 27.50 8.17
N ARG A 151 -13.92 27.58 8.75
CA ARG A 151 -14.64 28.84 8.99
C ARG A 151 -13.93 29.71 10.04
N GLU A 152 -13.51 29.11 11.15
CA GLU A 152 -12.77 29.79 12.21
C GLU A 152 -11.47 30.38 11.68
N ARG A 153 -10.68 29.60 10.94
CA ARG A 153 -9.44 30.09 10.32
C ARG A 153 -9.69 31.26 9.37
N LYS A 154 -10.73 31.18 8.52
CA LYS A 154 -11.12 32.30 7.64
C LYS A 154 -11.53 33.56 8.42
N LYS A 155 -12.23 33.38 9.55
CA LYS A 155 -12.62 34.48 10.44
C LYS A 155 -11.38 35.11 11.10
N GLU A 156 -10.47 34.30 11.63
CA GLU A 156 -9.18 34.74 12.19
C GLU A 156 -8.35 35.51 11.14
N GLU A 157 -8.24 35.00 9.91
CA GLU A 157 -7.56 35.67 8.80
C GLU A 157 -8.21 37.02 8.43
N TYR A 158 -9.54 37.09 8.42
CA TYR A 158 -10.27 38.33 8.16
C TYR A 158 -9.98 39.40 9.22
N TRP A 159 -10.07 39.05 10.51
CA TRP A 159 -9.79 39.99 11.60
C TRP A 159 -8.33 40.44 11.60
N ARG A 160 -7.38 39.52 11.40
CA ARG A 160 -5.96 39.86 11.29
C ARG A 160 -5.67 40.85 10.17
N LYS A 161 -6.34 40.69 9.01
CA LYS A 161 -6.23 41.65 7.90
C LYS A 161 -6.88 42.99 8.25
N LYS A 162 -8.04 42.97 8.90
CA LYS A 162 -8.74 44.20 9.30
C LYS A 162 -7.91 45.01 10.30
N GLU A 163 -7.33 44.36 11.31
CA GLU A 163 -6.42 45.00 12.28
C GLU A 163 -5.16 45.55 11.62
N ALA A 164 -4.61 44.86 10.62
CA ALA A 164 -3.44 45.33 9.88
C ALA A 164 -3.73 46.57 9.01
N VAL A 165 -4.97 46.75 8.55
CA VAL A 165 -5.39 47.90 7.71
C VAL A 165 -5.92 49.05 8.56
N HIS A 166 -6.48 48.77 9.74
CA HIS A 166 -7.13 49.76 10.61
C HIS A 166 -6.62 49.64 12.05
N GLY A 167 -5.29 49.71 12.25
CA GLY A 167 -4.65 49.61 13.57
C GLY A 167 -5.33 50.47 14.66
N PRO A 168 -5.14 50.13 15.94
CA PRO A 168 -5.99 50.48 17.07
C PRO A 168 -6.39 51.97 17.15
#